data_AF-A0A0C9ZVV0-F1
#
_entry.id   AF-A0A0C9ZVV0-F1
#
_cell.length_a   1.000
_cell.length_b   1.000
_cell.length_c   1.000
_cell.angle_alpha   90.00
_cell.angle_beta   90.00
_cell.angle_gamma   90.00
#
_symmetry.space_group_name_H-M   'P 1'
#
loop_
_entity.id
_entity.type
_entity.pdbx_description
1 polymer ?
#
loop_
_entity_poly.entity_id
_entity_poly.type
_entity_poly.pdbx_seq_one_letter_code
_entity_poly.pdbx_strand_id
1 'polypeptide(L)'
;MISVCLLGGSFGVRASGGVHNLPTELLSYVFELVTHALSQDDRNALGTGQQRLPFLPQSIRAPVWLSAVNRRWRHVALSTSSLWTSIFVSVDNIIDYSGDERDPSSFCGSKRLLDVESLAYFLLRSGNCTLDIFIDGRDPEWDFSDYLDGDGDDADDGRPSVQYPFDAQIMSHILDILGHHVYRWRSMTIFSDTWAPLHAALCCLSVPRVGQGSFSNSRRGASCLETLRLMQCDEYSIRNEHFGSGVLKEPITTLFAALAGYPDGPSSHMLPARLRSISLCGIHVNWSDFTRFISGTWDGLSNGIENLELSYHHRDVRPDVTAFQRILEGCANLRSLILKHSGPQWVGRTPQGPSVPLPRLETLHLAFDSAEEAALTMSTLCCPGLKVLTLED
;
A
#
# COMPACT_ATOMS: atom_id res chain seq x y z
N MET A 1 -20.47 44.97 7.40
CA MET A 1 -20.41 45.88 8.57
C MET A 1 -20.89 45.10 9.79
N ILE A 2 -19.97 44.67 10.65
CA ILE A 2 -20.31 43.97 11.90
C ILE A 2 -19.83 44.88 13.03
N SER A 3 -20.79 45.25 13.89
CA SER A 3 -20.65 46.25 14.95
C SER A 3 -19.77 45.72 16.10
N VAL A 4 -18.73 46.47 16.43
CA VAL A 4 -17.80 46.19 17.54
C VAL A 4 -18.34 46.89 18.78
N CYS A 5 -18.91 46.11 19.72
CA CYS A 5 -19.20 46.58 21.07
C CYS A 5 -17.96 46.40 21.96
N LEU A 6 -17.35 47.53 22.34
CA LEU A 6 -16.34 47.61 23.39
C LEU A 6 -17.03 47.72 24.75
N LEU A 7 -16.93 46.69 25.57
CA LEU A 7 -17.21 46.77 27.00
C LEU A 7 -15.93 46.45 27.78
N GLY A 8 -15.38 47.49 28.39
CA GLY A 8 -14.30 47.42 29.35
C GLY A 8 -14.82 46.87 30.68
N GLY A 9 -14.34 45.69 31.05
CA GLY A 9 -14.44 45.11 32.38
C GLY A 9 -13.05 44.67 32.83
N SER A 10 -12.51 45.36 33.83
CA SER A 10 -11.25 45.03 34.48
C SER A 10 -11.46 43.94 35.55
N PHE A 11 -10.42 43.13 35.75
CA PHE A 11 -10.26 42.01 36.69
C PHE A 11 -10.80 40.63 36.26
N GLY A 12 -9.87 39.78 35.83
CA GLY A 12 -9.98 38.33 35.87
C GLY A 12 -8.61 37.74 35.57
N VAL A 13 -7.97 37.12 36.57
CA VAL A 13 -6.74 36.33 36.38
C VAL A 13 -7.04 35.31 35.30
N ARG A 14 -6.58 35.56 34.07
CA ARG A 14 -6.60 34.57 33.00
C ARG A 14 -5.67 33.47 33.47
N ALA A 15 -6.25 32.38 34.02
CA ALA A 15 -5.52 31.15 34.20
C ALA A 15 -4.96 30.79 32.82
N SER A 16 -3.68 31.09 32.59
CA SER A 16 -2.99 30.61 31.42
C SER A 16 -3.01 29.10 31.55
N GLY A 17 -3.87 28.44 30.76
CA GLY A 17 -4.01 27.00 30.80
C GLY A 17 -2.62 26.37 30.74
N GLY A 18 -2.34 25.41 31.62
CA GLY A 18 -0.99 24.87 31.84
C GLY A 18 -0.29 24.39 30.57
N VAL A 19 -1.05 24.07 29.53
CA VAL A 19 -0.57 23.69 28.19
C VAL A 19 0.31 24.77 27.55
N HIS A 20 0.06 26.06 27.80
CA HIS A 20 0.88 27.14 27.24
C HIS A 20 2.28 27.24 27.87
N ASN A 21 2.50 26.59 29.02
CA ASN A 21 3.77 26.61 29.75
C ASN A 21 4.58 25.31 29.57
N LEU A 22 4.05 24.31 28.87
CA LEU A 22 4.79 23.08 28.59
C LEU A 22 6.06 23.39 27.80
N PRO A 23 7.21 22.76 28.06
CA PRO A 23 8.39 22.82 27.19
C PRO A 23 8.07 22.38 25.76
N THR A 24 8.86 22.84 24.78
CA THR A 24 8.65 22.54 23.36
C THR A 24 8.74 21.04 23.09
N GLU A 25 9.62 20.34 23.80
CA GLU A 25 9.88 18.90 23.69
C GLU A 25 8.68 18.08 24.15
N LEU A 26 8.02 18.50 25.24
CA LEU A 26 6.80 17.85 25.71
C LEU A 26 5.64 18.12 24.76
N LEU A 27 5.55 19.33 24.22
CA LEU A 27 4.51 19.68 23.26
C LEU A 27 4.67 18.92 21.93
N SER A 28 5.90 18.79 21.41
CA SER A 28 6.18 18.00 20.21
C SER A 28 5.89 16.52 20.43
N TYR A 29 6.23 15.98 21.61
CA TYR A 29 5.91 14.59 21.96
C TYR A 29 4.39 14.36 22.01
N VAL A 30 3.63 15.27 22.61
CA VAL A 30 2.16 15.21 22.59
C VAL A 30 1.63 15.26 21.16
N PHE A 31 2.20 16.11 20.29
CA PHE A 31 1.80 16.17 18.88
C PHE A 31 2.10 14.86 18.16
N GLU A 32 3.25 14.24 18.41
CA GLU A 32 3.59 12.93 17.83
C GLU A 32 2.61 11.85 18.27
N LEU A 33 2.25 11.83 19.56
CA LEU A 33 1.21 10.92 20.05
C LEU A 33 -0.13 11.17 19.35
N VAL A 34 -0.56 12.43 19.17
CA VAL A 34 -1.83 12.72 18.49
C VAL A 34 -1.80 12.32 17.01
N THR A 35 -0.68 12.53 16.32
CA THR A 35 -0.55 12.21 14.89
C THR A 35 -0.41 10.71 14.64
N HIS A 36 0.32 10.00 15.51
CA HIS A 36 0.72 8.60 15.27
C HIS A 36 0.04 7.58 16.20
N ALA A 37 -0.71 8.00 17.22
CA ALA A 37 -1.47 7.06 18.02
C ALA A 37 -2.62 6.49 17.20
N LEU A 38 -2.59 5.17 17.02
CA LEU A 38 -3.78 4.40 16.69
C LEU A 38 -4.75 4.53 17.87
N SER A 39 -6.04 4.76 17.59
CA SER A 39 -7.06 4.80 18.64
C SER A 39 -7.04 3.49 19.43
N GLN A 40 -7.30 3.56 20.73
CA GLN A 40 -7.40 2.37 21.56
C GLN A 40 -8.55 1.45 21.09
N ASP A 41 -9.61 2.04 20.53
CA ASP A 41 -10.71 1.30 19.92
C ASP A 41 -10.26 0.56 18.66
N ASP A 42 -9.40 1.14 17.83
CA ASP A 42 -8.87 0.45 16.64
C ASP A 42 -7.98 -0.73 17.03
N ARG A 43 -7.23 -0.61 18.13
CA ARG A 43 -6.42 -1.73 18.65
C ARG A 43 -7.27 -2.93 19.08
N ASN A 44 -8.52 -2.67 19.51
CA ASN A 44 -9.44 -3.69 20.00
C ASN A 44 -10.43 -4.17 18.92
N ALA A 45 -10.82 -3.30 18.00
CA ALA A 45 -11.74 -3.58 16.90
C ALA A 45 -11.08 -4.35 15.74
N LEU A 46 -9.75 -4.34 15.68
CA LEU A 46 -8.96 -5.26 14.88
C LEU A 46 -9.10 -6.69 15.45
N GLY A 47 -10.26 -7.30 15.24
CA GLY A 47 -10.43 -8.75 15.32
C GLY A 47 -9.40 -9.44 14.40
N THR A 48 -9.22 -10.75 14.58
CA THR A 48 -8.14 -11.58 14.00
C THR A 48 -7.99 -11.59 12.47
N GLY A 49 -8.77 -10.79 11.72
CA GLY A 49 -8.70 -10.68 10.27
C GLY A 49 -8.72 -9.26 9.69
N GLN A 50 -8.90 -8.18 10.48
CA GLN A 50 -8.90 -6.84 9.90
C GLN A 50 -7.46 -6.37 9.59
N GLN A 51 -7.28 -5.85 8.38
CA GLN A 51 -5.98 -5.40 7.92
C GLN A 51 -5.55 -4.14 8.65
N ARG A 52 -4.45 -4.26 9.40
CA ARG A 52 -3.85 -3.12 10.09
C ARG A 52 -3.33 -2.11 9.06
N LEU A 53 -3.96 -0.94 9.00
CA LEU A 53 -3.46 0.23 8.26
C LEU A 53 -2.16 0.75 8.90
N PRO A 54 -1.24 1.35 8.13
CA PRO A 54 -0.02 1.93 8.69
C PRO A 54 -0.30 3.08 9.67
N PHE A 55 -1.37 3.85 9.40
CA PHE A 55 -1.90 4.94 10.23
C PHE A 55 -3.35 5.20 9.84
N LEU A 56 -4.06 6.01 10.63
CA LEU A 56 -5.45 6.39 10.33
C LEU A 56 -5.48 7.57 9.36
N PRO A 57 -6.28 7.54 8.27
CA PRO A 57 -6.41 8.66 7.34
C PRO A 57 -6.71 10.00 8.03
N GLN A 58 -7.51 9.97 9.09
CA GLN A 58 -7.90 11.17 9.84
C GLN A 58 -6.74 11.79 10.64
N SER A 59 -5.77 10.98 11.11
CA SER A 59 -4.67 11.48 11.96
C SER A 59 -3.63 12.28 11.17
N ILE A 60 -3.61 12.12 9.84
CA ILE A 60 -2.66 12.77 8.92
C ILE A 60 -2.89 14.27 8.82
N ARG A 61 -4.12 14.72 9.06
CA ARG A 61 -4.47 16.14 9.13
C ARG A 61 -4.11 16.76 10.48
N ALA A 62 -3.76 15.97 11.49
CA ALA A 62 -3.44 16.48 12.82
C ALA A 62 -2.31 17.54 12.81
N PRO A 63 -1.16 17.36 12.12
CA PRO A 63 -0.12 18.39 12.05
C PRO A 63 -0.63 19.72 11.48
N VAL A 64 -1.52 19.67 10.50
CA VAL A 64 -2.16 20.85 9.89
C VAL A 64 -3.06 21.54 10.92
N TRP A 65 -3.95 20.80 11.58
CA TRP A 65 -4.84 21.35 12.61
C TRP A 65 -4.07 21.91 13.81
N LEU A 66 -3.06 21.19 14.30
CA LEU A 66 -2.19 21.64 15.38
C LEU A 66 -1.48 22.95 15.02
N SER A 67 -1.05 23.09 13.76
CA SER A 67 -0.43 24.31 13.27
C SER A 67 -1.38 25.52 13.14
N ALA A 68 -2.70 25.28 13.17
CA ALA A 68 -3.71 26.32 13.09
C ALA A 68 -4.06 26.95 14.46
N VAL A 69 -3.76 26.27 15.58
CA VAL A 69 -4.23 26.66 16.93
C VAL A 69 -3.67 28.00 17.40
N ASN A 70 -2.34 28.14 17.50
CA ASN A 70 -1.68 29.40 17.88
C ASN A 70 -0.26 29.47 17.32
N ARG A 71 0.40 30.64 17.42
CA ARG A 71 1.77 30.85 16.88
C ARG A 71 2.80 29.86 17.43
N ARG A 72 2.71 29.51 18.72
CA ARG A 72 3.64 28.60 19.38
C ARG A 72 3.45 27.18 18.85
N TRP A 73 2.21 26.70 18.78
CA TRP A 73 1.87 25.38 18.26
C TRP A 73 2.25 25.25 16.79
N ARG A 74 2.00 26.30 16.00
CA ARG A 74 2.47 26.40 14.62
C ARG A 74 3.98 26.22 14.52
N HIS A 75 4.74 26.94 15.33
CA HIS A 75 6.19 26.82 15.31
C HIS A 75 6.63 25.39 15.62
N VAL A 76 6.10 24.78 16.69
CA VAL A 76 6.44 23.39 17.08
C VAL A 76 6.02 22.39 15.99
N ALA A 77 4.81 22.49 15.45
CA ALA A 77 4.33 21.58 14.41
C ALA A 77 5.17 21.67 13.14
N LEU A 78 5.53 22.89 12.71
CA LEU A 78 6.32 23.11 11.50
C LEU A 78 7.81 22.77 11.69
N SER A 79 8.35 22.84 12.92
CA SER A 79 9.75 22.49 13.22
C SER A 79 9.97 21.00 13.48
N THR A 80 8.90 20.21 13.62
CA THR A 80 8.97 18.79 14.00
C THR A 80 8.67 17.90 12.78
N SER A 81 9.70 17.53 12.03
CA SER A 81 9.56 16.78 10.76
C SER A 81 8.92 15.40 10.92
N SER A 82 9.08 14.74 12.06
CA SER A 82 8.46 13.43 12.37
C SER A 82 6.93 13.47 12.36
N LEU A 83 6.30 14.65 12.51
CA LEU A 83 4.85 14.79 12.40
C LEU A 83 4.34 14.64 10.95
N TRP A 84 5.20 14.80 9.96
CA TRP A 84 4.82 14.88 8.55
C TRP A 84 5.17 13.61 7.76
N THR A 85 5.53 12.52 8.45
CA THR A 85 6.04 11.28 7.83
C THR A 85 4.95 10.37 7.26
N SER A 86 3.70 10.56 7.65
CA SER A 86 2.55 9.80 7.17
C SER A 86 1.98 10.48 5.93
N ILE A 87 2.17 9.86 4.77
CA ILE A 87 1.71 10.36 3.48
C ILE A 87 0.48 9.57 3.06
N PHE A 88 -0.63 10.27 2.86
CA PHE A 88 -1.86 9.66 2.36
C PHE A 88 -2.35 10.33 1.10
N VAL A 89 -2.71 9.50 0.14
CA VAL A 89 -3.27 9.91 -1.13
C VAL A 89 -4.53 9.09 -1.36
N SER A 90 -5.64 9.76 -1.64
CA SER A 90 -6.94 9.14 -1.89
C SER A 90 -7.66 9.83 -3.05
N VAL A 91 -8.87 9.37 -3.36
CA VAL A 91 -9.76 10.01 -4.34
C VAL A 91 -9.99 11.50 -4.02
N ASP A 92 -10.02 11.90 -2.75
CA ASP A 92 -10.13 13.31 -2.33
C ASP A 92 -8.98 14.21 -2.82
N ASN A 93 -7.85 13.62 -3.23
CA ASN A 93 -6.71 14.35 -3.78
C ASN A 93 -6.78 14.50 -5.30
N ILE A 94 -7.84 14.03 -5.94
CA ILE A 94 -8.06 14.15 -7.38
C ILE A 94 -9.02 15.33 -7.61
N ILE A 95 -8.56 16.28 -8.42
CA ILE A 95 -9.31 17.46 -8.82
C ILE A 95 -9.87 17.22 -10.21
N ASP A 96 -11.19 17.27 -10.34
CA ASP A 96 -11.86 17.27 -11.63
C ASP A 96 -11.73 18.66 -12.25
N TYR A 97 -11.02 18.74 -13.38
CA TYR A 97 -10.99 19.94 -14.20
C TYR A 97 -12.12 19.85 -15.22
N SER A 98 -13.25 20.47 -14.91
CA SER A 98 -14.26 20.78 -15.94
C SER A 98 -13.61 21.75 -16.92
N GLY A 99 -13.36 21.31 -18.15
CA GLY A 99 -12.91 22.19 -19.23
C GLY A 99 -13.86 23.39 -19.37
N ASP A 100 -13.36 24.51 -19.90
CA ASP A 100 -14.22 25.67 -20.18
C ASP A 100 -15.38 25.21 -21.07
N GLU A 101 -16.61 25.22 -20.53
CA GLU A 101 -17.84 24.73 -21.17
C GLU A 101 -18.13 25.43 -22.52
N ARG A 102 -17.36 26.46 -22.86
CA ARG A 102 -17.47 27.23 -24.09
C ARG A 102 -17.01 26.50 -25.34
N ASP A 103 -16.31 25.38 -25.24
CA ASP A 103 -15.98 24.55 -26.41
C ASP A 103 -16.76 23.23 -26.43
N PRO A 104 -18.00 23.23 -26.95
CA PRO A 104 -18.82 22.03 -27.07
C PRO A 104 -18.25 20.98 -28.04
N SER A 105 -17.17 21.29 -28.77
CA SER A 105 -16.49 20.31 -29.64
C SER A 105 -15.44 19.48 -28.91
N SER A 106 -15.02 19.89 -27.70
CA SER A 106 -14.08 19.14 -26.89
C SER A 106 -14.82 18.12 -26.01
N PHE A 107 -15.31 17.05 -26.63
CA PHE A 107 -15.79 15.84 -25.95
C PHE A 107 -14.64 15.03 -25.29
N CYS A 108 -13.51 15.66 -24.99
CA CYS A 108 -12.43 15.02 -24.28
C CYS A 108 -12.86 14.92 -22.81
N GLY A 109 -13.07 13.69 -22.32
CA GLY A 109 -13.59 13.40 -20.98
C GLY A 109 -12.90 14.19 -19.88
N SER A 110 -13.61 14.40 -18.76
CA SER A 110 -13.15 15.18 -17.61
C SER A 110 -11.69 14.87 -17.27
N LYS A 111 -10.83 15.89 -17.37
CA LYS A 111 -9.42 15.72 -17.08
C LYS A 111 -9.23 15.72 -15.58
N ARG A 112 -8.79 14.59 -15.05
CA ARG A 112 -8.47 14.41 -13.63
C ARG A 112 -7.01 14.78 -13.36
N LEU A 113 -6.78 15.58 -12.32
CA LEU A 113 -5.45 16.03 -11.93
C LEU A 113 -5.21 15.73 -10.45
N LEU A 114 -4.01 15.27 -10.11
CA LEU A 114 -3.59 15.08 -8.72
C LEU A 114 -3.29 16.44 -8.08
N ASP A 115 -3.74 16.67 -6.85
CA ASP A 115 -3.29 17.78 -6.00
C ASP A 115 -1.84 17.56 -5.54
N VAL A 116 -0.92 18.00 -6.38
CA VAL A 116 0.53 17.90 -6.13
C VAL A 116 0.97 18.82 -4.99
N GLU A 117 0.24 19.91 -4.71
CA GLU A 117 0.66 20.90 -3.70
C GLU A 117 0.59 20.30 -2.29
N SER A 118 -0.53 19.65 -1.97
CA SER A 118 -0.70 18.96 -0.69
C SER A 118 0.38 17.88 -0.49
N LEU A 119 0.64 17.06 -1.51
CA LEU A 119 1.65 16.00 -1.44
C LEU A 119 3.07 16.58 -1.25
N ALA A 120 3.43 17.58 -2.05
CA ALA A 120 4.73 18.25 -1.97
C ALA A 120 4.94 18.91 -0.60
N TYR A 121 3.87 19.48 -0.01
CA TYR A 121 3.93 20.10 1.31
C TYR A 121 4.35 19.09 2.39
N PHE A 122 3.74 17.91 2.44
CA PHE A 122 4.12 16.86 3.40
C PHE A 122 5.54 16.32 3.15
N LEU A 123 5.91 16.10 1.88
CA LEU A 123 7.24 15.63 1.51
C LEU A 123 8.35 16.62 1.91
N LEU A 124 8.11 17.92 1.73
CA LEU A 124 9.03 18.97 2.14
C LEU A 124 9.17 19.04 3.66
N ARG A 125 8.05 18.98 4.39
CA ARG A 125 8.04 19.12 5.87
C ARG A 125 8.62 17.92 6.59
N SER A 126 8.47 16.73 6.03
CA SER A 126 9.05 15.50 6.57
C SER A 126 10.58 15.43 6.47
N GLY A 127 11.21 16.33 5.71
CA GLY A 127 12.67 16.47 5.67
C GLY A 127 13.37 15.18 5.24
N ASN A 128 14.23 14.64 6.09
CA ASN A 128 14.94 13.36 5.85
C ASN A 128 14.36 12.19 6.65
N CYS A 129 13.22 12.36 7.33
CA CYS A 129 12.60 11.30 8.09
C CYS A 129 12.09 10.19 7.15
N THR A 130 12.04 8.96 7.67
CA THR A 130 11.42 7.83 6.95
C THR A 130 9.94 8.06 6.74
N LEU A 131 9.39 7.58 5.64
CA LEU A 131 8.02 7.81 5.20
C LEU A 131 7.18 6.54 5.33
N ASP A 132 5.98 6.70 5.87
CA ASP A 132 4.92 5.69 5.74
C ASP A 132 3.93 6.20 4.70
N ILE A 133 3.72 5.43 3.65
CA ILE A 133 2.91 5.82 2.49
C ILE A 133 1.68 4.92 2.44
N PHE A 134 0.51 5.55 2.34
CA PHE A 134 -0.75 4.87 2.10
C PHE A 134 -1.48 5.53 0.92
N ILE A 135 -1.64 4.79 -0.17
CA ILE A 135 -2.40 5.19 -1.34
C ILE A 135 -3.72 4.41 -1.30
N ASP A 136 -4.82 5.11 -1.09
CA ASP A 136 -6.17 4.55 -1.04
C ASP A 136 -6.93 4.98 -2.29
N GLY A 137 -6.74 4.22 -3.35
CA GLY A 137 -7.43 4.41 -4.60
C GLY A 137 -8.74 3.66 -4.66
N ARG A 138 -9.42 3.40 -3.54
CA ARG A 138 -10.79 2.86 -3.48
C ARG A 138 -11.82 3.97 -3.69
N ASP A 139 -12.96 3.64 -4.27
CA ASP A 139 -14.07 4.57 -4.44
C ASP A 139 -15.11 4.34 -3.31
N PRO A 140 -15.32 5.34 -2.42
CA PRO A 140 -16.28 5.22 -1.33
C PRO A 140 -17.74 5.13 -1.82
N GLU A 141 -18.01 5.55 -3.05
CA GLU A 141 -19.32 5.50 -3.68
C GLU A 141 -19.45 4.31 -4.63
N TRP A 142 -18.48 3.38 -4.64
CA TRP A 142 -18.50 2.23 -5.52
C TRP A 142 -19.74 1.37 -5.28
N ASP A 143 -20.64 1.36 -6.25
CA ASP A 143 -21.81 0.49 -6.26
C ASP A 143 -21.52 -0.76 -7.10
N PHE A 144 -21.39 -1.90 -6.43
CA PHE A 144 -21.11 -3.17 -7.09
C PHE A 144 -22.28 -3.69 -7.93
N SER A 145 -23.49 -3.12 -7.80
CA SER A 145 -24.65 -3.55 -8.60
C SER A 145 -24.46 -3.30 -10.09
N ASP A 146 -23.70 -2.26 -10.45
CA ASP A 146 -23.51 -1.85 -11.85
C ASP A 146 -22.83 -2.92 -12.71
N TYR A 147 -22.16 -3.90 -12.10
CA TYR A 147 -21.52 -5.03 -12.78
C TYR A 147 -22.39 -6.28 -12.90
N LEU A 148 -23.40 -6.43 -12.04
CA LEU A 148 -24.20 -7.66 -11.95
C LEU A 148 -25.44 -7.64 -12.85
N ASP A 149 -25.94 -6.45 -13.21
CA ASP A 149 -27.13 -6.33 -14.06
C ASP A 149 -26.82 -6.48 -15.56
N GLY A 150 -25.54 -6.60 -15.93
CA GLY A 150 -25.06 -6.78 -17.30
C GLY A 150 -24.90 -8.24 -17.71
N ASP A 151 -25.99 -9.01 -17.71
CA ASP A 151 -26.02 -10.36 -18.30
C ASP A 151 -25.86 -10.28 -19.84
N GLY A 152 -24.62 -10.13 -20.28
CA GLY A 152 -24.09 -10.77 -21.49
C GLY A 152 -24.46 -10.25 -22.88
N ASP A 153 -25.63 -9.65 -23.12
CA ASP A 153 -26.08 -9.32 -24.50
C ASP A 153 -26.40 -7.84 -24.77
N ASP A 154 -26.55 -6.99 -23.74
CA ASP A 154 -26.88 -5.56 -23.90
C ASP A 154 -25.66 -4.62 -23.77
N ALA A 155 -24.49 -5.06 -24.24
CA ALA A 155 -23.28 -4.24 -24.27
C ALA A 155 -23.36 -3.02 -25.24
N ASP A 156 -24.49 -2.83 -25.93
CA ASP A 156 -24.74 -1.74 -26.89
C ASP A 156 -25.66 -0.64 -26.36
N ASP A 157 -26.02 -0.64 -25.07
CA ASP A 157 -26.98 0.33 -24.51
C ASP A 157 -26.43 1.77 -24.42
N GLY A 158 -25.24 2.02 -24.99
CA GLY A 158 -24.63 3.35 -25.15
C GLY A 158 -24.31 4.06 -23.83
N ARG A 159 -24.50 3.41 -22.68
CA ARG A 159 -24.15 3.98 -21.39
C ARG A 159 -22.63 4.10 -21.31
N PRO A 160 -22.10 5.30 -21.02
CA PRO A 160 -20.66 5.48 -20.85
C PRO A 160 -20.20 4.58 -19.71
N SER A 161 -19.12 3.84 -19.92
CA SER A 161 -18.49 3.07 -18.86
C SER A 161 -18.20 3.99 -17.68
N VAL A 162 -18.66 3.62 -16.49
CA VAL A 162 -18.44 4.41 -15.27
C VAL A 162 -16.93 4.60 -15.11
N GLN A 163 -16.47 5.83 -15.28
CA GLN A 163 -15.06 6.12 -15.30
C GLN A 163 -14.57 6.27 -13.86
N TYR A 164 -13.94 5.23 -13.34
CA TYR A 164 -13.39 5.21 -11.99
C TYR A 164 -12.45 6.40 -11.73
N PRO A 165 -12.63 7.18 -10.65
CA PRO A 165 -11.87 8.40 -10.39
C PRO A 165 -10.37 8.16 -10.30
N PHE A 166 -9.95 7.02 -9.76
CA PHE A 166 -8.56 6.69 -9.49
C PHE A 166 -7.99 5.74 -10.54
N ASP A 167 -7.43 6.26 -11.63
CA ASP A 167 -6.93 5.44 -12.74
C ASP A 167 -5.41 5.14 -12.70
N ALA A 168 -4.95 4.41 -13.72
CA ALA A 168 -3.55 4.04 -13.91
C ALA A 168 -2.61 5.26 -14.11
N GLN A 169 -3.10 6.35 -14.71
CA GLN A 169 -2.30 7.56 -14.94
C GLN A 169 -2.08 8.30 -13.62
N ILE A 170 -3.13 8.45 -12.81
CA ILE A 170 -3.05 9.04 -11.47
C ILE A 170 -2.06 8.25 -10.60
N MET A 171 -2.16 6.92 -10.58
CA MET A 171 -1.18 6.09 -9.84
C MET A 171 0.26 6.35 -10.32
N SER A 172 0.47 6.39 -11.63
CA SER A 172 1.78 6.62 -12.22
C SER A 172 2.36 7.98 -11.83
N HIS A 173 1.52 9.03 -11.75
CA HIS A 173 1.92 10.36 -11.30
C HIS A 173 2.26 10.39 -9.81
N ILE A 174 1.45 9.73 -8.97
CA ILE A 174 1.71 9.64 -7.52
C ILE A 174 3.07 8.97 -7.29
N LEU A 175 3.32 7.83 -7.94
CA LEU A 175 4.59 7.12 -7.79
C LEU A 175 5.75 7.83 -8.46
N ASP A 176 5.50 8.65 -9.48
CA ASP A 176 6.52 9.53 -10.03
C ASP A 176 7.03 10.48 -8.94
N ILE A 177 6.12 11.20 -8.28
CA ILE A 177 6.47 12.14 -7.22
C ILE A 177 7.12 11.42 -6.03
N LEU A 178 6.49 10.36 -5.52
CA LEU A 178 6.96 9.64 -4.33
C LEU A 178 8.29 8.92 -4.56
N GLY A 179 8.53 8.41 -5.77
CA GLY A 179 9.75 7.66 -6.10
C GLY A 179 11.03 8.47 -5.93
N HIS A 180 10.95 9.81 -6.00
CA HIS A 180 12.10 10.69 -5.72
C HIS A 180 12.59 10.54 -4.27
N HIS A 181 11.72 10.05 -3.39
CA HIS A 181 11.97 9.82 -1.98
C HIS A 181 12.03 8.33 -1.60
N VAL A 182 12.20 7.41 -2.57
CA VAL A 182 12.17 5.95 -2.36
C VAL A 182 13.11 5.47 -1.24
N TYR A 183 14.28 6.10 -1.09
CA TYR A 183 15.25 5.79 -0.04
C TYR A 183 14.77 6.06 1.40
N ARG A 184 13.67 6.82 1.54
CA ARG A 184 13.05 7.15 2.81
C ARG A 184 11.87 6.23 3.12
N TRP A 185 11.37 5.46 2.16
CA TRP A 185 10.17 4.65 2.36
C TRP A 185 10.44 3.60 3.44
N ARG A 186 9.58 3.57 4.47
CA ARG A 186 9.57 2.57 5.53
C ARG A 186 8.40 1.62 5.34
N SER A 187 7.22 2.13 5.07
CA SER A 187 6.08 1.31 4.68
C SER A 187 5.39 1.88 3.45
N MET A 188 4.92 1.01 2.57
CA MET A 188 4.10 1.37 1.43
C MET A 188 2.89 0.45 1.37
N THR A 189 1.69 1.05 1.36
CA THR A 189 0.41 0.35 1.21
C THR A 189 -0.36 0.98 0.06
N ILE A 190 -0.84 0.17 -0.87
CA ILE A 190 -1.65 0.60 -2.01
C ILE A 190 -2.92 -0.25 -2.06
N PHE A 191 -4.07 0.42 -1.92
CA PHE A 191 -5.40 -0.15 -2.11
C PHE A 191 -6.03 0.42 -3.38
N SER A 192 -6.75 -0.41 -4.11
CA SER A 192 -7.48 -0.03 -5.33
C SER A 192 -8.61 -1.03 -5.58
N ASP A 193 -9.77 -0.60 -6.04
CA ASP A 193 -10.85 -1.52 -6.40
C ASP A 193 -10.56 -2.17 -7.77
N THR A 194 -9.94 -1.43 -8.69
CA THR A 194 -9.62 -1.92 -10.03
C THR A 194 -8.17 -2.37 -10.16
N TRP A 195 -7.89 -3.27 -11.11
CA TRP A 195 -6.53 -3.76 -11.40
C TRP A 195 -5.62 -2.71 -12.04
N ALA A 196 -6.15 -1.80 -12.87
CA ALA A 196 -5.33 -0.92 -13.69
C ALA A 196 -4.37 -0.01 -12.87
N PRO A 197 -4.78 0.61 -11.75
CA PRO A 197 -3.87 1.34 -10.88
C PRO A 197 -2.81 0.44 -10.24
N LEU A 198 -3.16 -0.77 -9.78
CA LEU A 198 -2.18 -1.69 -9.19
C LEU A 198 -1.15 -2.17 -10.22
N HIS A 199 -1.59 -2.47 -11.44
CA HIS A 199 -0.70 -2.78 -12.55
C HIS A 199 0.26 -1.62 -12.84
N ALA A 200 -0.25 -0.39 -12.92
CA ALA A 200 0.60 0.80 -13.08
C ALA A 200 1.60 0.96 -11.93
N ALA A 201 1.18 0.66 -10.69
CA ALA A 201 2.07 0.67 -9.54
C ALA A 201 3.19 -0.35 -9.68
N LEU A 202 2.86 -1.59 -10.00
CA LEU A 202 3.83 -2.65 -10.23
C LEU A 202 4.81 -2.30 -11.36
N CYS A 203 4.33 -1.71 -12.46
CA CYS A 203 5.22 -1.22 -13.53
C CYS A 203 6.20 -0.16 -13.01
N CYS A 204 5.72 0.82 -12.24
CA CYS A 204 6.57 1.86 -11.65
C CYS A 204 7.59 1.31 -10.67
N LEU A 205 7.22 0.28 -9.90
CA LEU A 205 8.11 -0.37 -8.93
C LEU A 205 9.09 -1.35 -9.59
N SER A 206 8.82 -1.79 -10.82
CA SER A 206 9.63 -2.80 -11.51
C SER A 206 10.63 -2.18 -12.50
N VAL A 207 10.34 -1.03 -13.10
CA VAL A 207 11.22 -0.40 -14.09
C VAL A 207 12.06 0.71 -13.46
N PRO A 208 13.40 0.55 -13.33
CA PRO A 208 14.27 1.64 -12.92
C PRO A 208 14.19 2.77 -13.95
N ARG A 209 13.75 3.96 -13.54
CA ARG A 209 13.62 5.12 -14.43
C ARG A 209 15.01 5.76 -14.66
N VAL A 210 15.72 5.25 -15.66
CA VAL A 210 17.01 5.82 -16.11
C VAL A 210 16.76 6.80 -17.24
N GLY A 211 17.17 8.07 -17.09
CA GLY A 211 17.39 8.95 -18.24
C GLY A 211 16.27 9.94 -18.62
N GLN A 212 15.11 9.97 -17.95
CA GLN A 212 14.10 11.01 -18.17
C GLN A 212 14.06 12.01 -17.00
N GLY A 213 15.14 12.76 -16.76
CA GLY A 213 15.13 14.04 -16.00
C GLY A 213 14.59 14.10 -14.55
N SER A 214 13.91 13.07 -14.03
CA SER A 214 13.18 13.10 -12.75
C SER A 214 13.99 12.42 -11.64
N PHE A 215 14.47 11.18 -11.81
CA PHE A 215 15.03 10.40 -10.67
C PHE A 215 16.54 10.43 -10.47
N SER A 216 17.30 11.25 -11.21
CA SER A 216 18.78 11.13 -11.27
C SER A 216 19.52 11.34 -9.92
N ASN A 217 18.83 11.82 -8.87
CA ASN A 217 19.45 12.04 -7.57
C ASN A 217 19.30 10.87 -6.59
N SER A 218 18.35 9.96 -6.78
CA SER A 218 18.14 8.84 -5.86
C SER A 218 18.84 7.58 -6.35
N ARG A 219 20.18 7.61 -6.31
CA ARG A 219 21.03 6.40 -6.41
C ARG A 219 20.70 5.36 -5.33
N ARG A 220 19.96 5.76 -4.31
CA ARG A 220 19.59 4.96 -3.16
C ARG A 220 18.24 4.29 -3.46
N GLY A 221 18.23 2.96 -3.54
CA GLY A 221 17.01 2.16 -3.53
C GLY A 221 16.24 2.31 -2.22
N ALA A 222 15.20 1.51 -2.03
CA ALA A 222 14.30 1.53 -0.88
C ALA A 222 14.93 0.93 0.39
N SER A 223 16.12 1.39 0.78
CA SER A 223 16.92 0.81 1.87
C SER A 223 16.25 0.82 3.25
N CYS A 224 15.26 1.69 3.44
CA CYS A 224 14.48 1.78 4.67
C CYS A 224 13.20 0.94 4.66
N LEU A 225 12.83 0.32 3.53
CA LEU A 225 11.52 -0.30 3.36
C LEU A 225 11.43 -1.56 4.21
N GLU A 226 10.45 -1.59 5.10
CA GLU A 226 10.14 -2.67 6.04
C GLU A 226 8.86 -3.42 5.65
N THR A 227 7.89 -2.71 5.09
CA THR A 227 6.56 -3.25 4.74
C THR A 227 6.13 -2.80 3.35
N LEU A 228 5.70 -3.76 2.52
CA LEU A 228 5.08 -3.52 1.23
C LEU A 228 3.74 -4.27 1.15
N ARG A 229 2.65 -3.54 0.89
CA ARG A 229 1.31 -4.10 0.70
C ARG A 229 0.67 -3.55 -0.56
N LEU A 230 0.22 -4.45 -1.43
CA LEU A 230 -0.54 -4.14 -2.64
C LEU A 230 -1.82 -4.98 -2.61
N MET A 231 -2.98 -4.34 -2.65
CA MET A 231 -4.27 -5.02 -2.52
C MET A 231 -5.31 -4.49 -3.49
N GLN A 232 -5.87 -5.41 -4.28
CA GLN A 232 -7.14 -5.21 -4.95
C GLN A 232 -8.28 -5.45 -3.95
N CYS A 233 -9.16 -4.45 -3.78
CA CYS A 233 -10.19 -4.45 -2.75
C CYS A 233 -11.59 -4.82 -3.27
N ASP A 234 -11.75 -5.00 -4.59
CA ASP A 234 -13.01 -5.46 -5.16
C ASP A 234 -13.22 -6.96 -4.90
N GLU A 235 -14.05 -7.25 -3.90
CA GLU A 235 -14.45 -8.61 -3.51
C GLU A 235 -15.18 -9.37 -4.62
N TYR A 236 -15.82 -8.68 -5.58
CA TYR A 236 -16.55 -9.32 -6.67
C TYR A 236 -15.60 -9.79 -7.77
N SER A 237 -14.64 -8.94 -8.15
CA SER A 237 -13.56 -9.35 -9.06
C SER A 237 -12.90 -10.64 -8.58
N ILE A 238 -12.65 -10.75 -7.28
CA ILE A 238 -11.99 -11.90 -6.66
C ILE A 238 -12.76 -13.23 -6.86
N ARG A 239 -14.09 -13.17 -7.00
CA ARG A 239 -14.94 -14.37 -7.19
C ARG A 239 -14.91 -14.91 -8.62
N ASN A 240 -14.46 -14.13 -9.58
CA ASN A 240 -14.38 -14.59 -10.95
C ASN A 240 -13.28 -15.65 -11.09
N GLU A 241 -13.59 -16.79 -11.72
CA GLU A 241 -12.60 -17.86 -11.89
C GLU A 241 -11.40 -17.45 -12.75
N HIS A 242 -11.62 -16.49 -13.67
CA HIS A 242 -10.67 -16.09 -14.69
C HIS A 242 -10.37 -14.60 -14.60
N PHE A 243 -9.11 -14.26 -14.84
CA PHE A 243 -8.68 -12.87 -14.93
C PHE A 243 -9.22 -12.21 -16.22
N GLY A 244 -10.13 -11.24 -16.07
CA GLY A 244 -10.94 -10.70 -17.17
C GLY A 244 -10.24 -9.75 -18.16
N SER A 245 -9.03 -9.25 -17.88
CA SER A 245 -8.35 -8.27 -18.75
C SER A 245 -7.23 -8.92 -19.55
N GLY A 246 -7.52 -9.34 -20.79
CA GLY A 246 -6.53 -9.98 -21.66
C GLY A 246 -5.28 -9.14 -21.92
N VAL A 247 -5.41 -7.81 -22.01
CA VAL A 247 -4.28 -6.89 -22.26
C VAL A 247 -3.43 -6.66 -21.00
N LEU A 248 -4.04 -6.65 -19.81
CA LEU A 248 -3.33 -6.47 -18.54
C LEU A 248 -2.92 -7.80 -17.90
N LYS A 249 -3.03 -8.90 -18.66
CA LYS A 249 -2.67 -10.25 -18.22
C LYS A 249 -1.17 -10.53 -18.35
N GLU A 250 -0.42 -9.78 -19.16
CA GLU A 250 1.02 -10.03 -19.27
C GLU A 250 1.70 -9.77 -17.91
N PRO A 251 2.36 -10.77 -17.31
CA PRO A 251 2.94 -10.61 -15.99
C PRO A 251 4.15 -9.68 -16.08
N ILE A 252 4.21 -8.72 -15.16
CA ILE A 252 5.31 -7.76 -15.10
C ILE A 252 6.60 -8.52 -14.77
N THR A 253 7.59 -8.36 -15.65
CA THR A 253 8.93 -8.92 -15.46
C THR A 253 9.77 -8.01 -14.55
N THR A 254 10.77 -8.57 -13.87
CA THR A 254 11.69 -7.83 -12.97
C THR A 254 10.99 -7.12 -11.81
N LEU A 255 10.07 -7.82 -11.18
CA LEU A 255 9.28 -7.31 -10.06
C LEU A 255 10.16 -6.63 -9.00
N PHE A 256 9.81 -5.38 -8.68
CA PHE A 256 10.47 -4.55 -7.66
C PHE A 256 11.92 -4.15 -7.95
N ALA A 257 12.43 -4.28 -9.17
CA ALA A 257 13.80 -3.88 -9.48
C ALA A 257 14.07 -2.38 -9.22
N ALA A 258 13.06 -1.51 -9.32
CA ALA A 258 13.22 -0.09 -8.97
C ALA A 258 13.48 0.12 -7.46
N LEU A 259 13.02 -0.80 -6.60
CA LEU A 259 13.29 -0.74 -5.15
C LEU A 259 14.73 -1.12 -4.79
N ALA A 260 15.43 -1.87 -5.65
CA ALA A 260 16.82 -2.28 -5.42
C ALA A 260 17.85 -1.14 -5.66
N GLY A 261 17.41 -0.03 -6.24
CA GLY A 261 18.29 1.06 -6.66
C GLY A 261 19.09 0.73 -7.93
N TYR A 262 19.74 1.74 -8.49
CA TYR A 262 20.56 1.55 -9.69
C TYR A 262 21.95 1.01 -9.30
N PRO A 263 22.41 -0.10 -9.90
CA PRO A 263 23.78 -0.53 -9.72
C PRO A 263 24.71 0.49 -10.39
N ASP A 264 25.48 1.26 -9.62
CA ASP A 264 26.58 2.10 -10.14
C ASP A 264 27.77 1.26 -10.67
N GLY A 265 27.59 -0.05 -10.85
CA GLY A 265 28.56 -1.00 -11.38
C GLY A 265 28.06 -2.44 -11.32
N PRO A 266 28.71 -3.39 -12.01
CA PRO A 266 28.22 -4.76 -12.24
C PRO A 266 28.12 -5.66 -10.99
N SER A 267 28.20 -5.14 -9.76
CA SER A 267 28.41 -6.00 -8.58
C SER A 267 27.81 -5.51 -7.24
N SER A 268 26.90 -4.54 -7.20
CA SER A 268 26.29 -4.14 -5.92
C SER A 268 24.85 -3.64 -6.07
N HIS A 269 23.90 -4.58 -6.11
CA HIS A 269 22.50 -4.27 -5.86
C HIS A 269 22.27 -4.19 -4.35
N MET A 270 21.96 -2.99 -3.84
CA MET A 270 21.53 -2.82 -2.45
C MET A 270 20.03 -3.02 -2.37
N LEU A 271 19.61 -4.28 -2.33
CA LEU A 271 18.22 -4.64 -2.06
C LEU A 271 17.76 -4.07 -0.70
N PRO A 272 16.44 -3.91 -0.50
CA PRO A 272 15.87 -3.34 0.71
C PRO A 272 16.10 -4.29 1.89
N ALA A 273 17.29 -4.19 2.52
CA ALA A 273 17.75 -5.09 3.56
C ALA A 273 16.84 -5.11 4.81
N ARG A 274 15.87 -4.22 4.90
CA ARG A 274 14.94 -4.11 6.04
C ARG A 274 13.56 -4.68 5.75
N LEU A 275 13.28 -5.13 4.52
CA LEU A 275 11.96 -5.62 4.13
C LEU A 275 11.65 -6.90 4.89
N ARG A 276 10.58 -6.86 5.69
CA ARG A 276 10.15 -7.94 6.60
C ARG A 276 8.74 -8.42 6.31
N SER A 277 7.91 -7.56 5.72
CA SER A 277 6.50 -7.85 5.50
C SER A 277 6.11 -7.57 4.06
N ILE A 278 5.57 -8.59 3.40
CA ILE A 278 5.02 -8.49 2.04
C ILE A 278 3.59 -9.01 2.05
N SER A 279 2.68 -8.24 1.48
CA SER A 279 1.26 -8.58 1.34
C SER A 279 0.82 -8.29 -0.09
N LEU A 280 0.45 -9.34 -0.81
CA LEU A 280 0.06 -9.32 -2.22
C LEU A 280 -1.35 -9.92 -2.30
N CYS A 281 -2.35 -9.08 -2.52
CA CYS A 281 -3.76 -9.46 -2.47
C CYS A 281 -4.45 -9.10 -3.80
N GLY A 282 -4.94 -10.10 -4.54
CA GLY A 282 -5.60 -9.86 -5.83
C GLY A 282 -4.68 -9.28 -6.90
N ILE A 283 -3.38 -9.54 -6.82
CA ILE A 283 -2.42 -9.02 -7.80
C ILE A 283 -1.90 -10.11 -8.73
N HIS A 284 -1.57 -9.75 -9.97
CA HIS A 284 -0.90 -10.62 -10.91
C HIS A 284 0.59 -10.25 -11.02
N VAL A 285 1.47 -11.20 -10.69
CA VAL A 285 2.92 -11.04 -10.81
C VAL A 285 3.57 -12.26 -11.48
N ASN A 286 4.76 -12.07 -12.04
CA ASN A 286 5.60 -13.19 -12.44
C ASN A 286 6.20 -13.87 -11.20
N TRP A 287 5.67 -15.04 -10.82
CA TRP A 287 6.12 -15.77 -9.62
C TRP A 287 7.57 -16.23 -9.67
N SER A 288 8.14 -16.46 -10.86
CA SER A 288 9.56 -16.78 -11.01
C SER A 288 10.44 -15.58 -10.66
N ASP A 289 10.05 -14.38 -11.07
CA ASP A 289 10.75 -13.15 -10.70
C ASP A 289 10.56 -12.79 -9.23
N PHE A 290 9.36 -13.00 -8.67
CA PHE A 290 9.12 -12.84 -7.24
C PHE A 290 9.96 -13.82 -6.41
N THR A 291 10.13 -15.06 -6.87
CA THR A 291 11.04 -16.03 -6.26
C THR A 291 12.47 -15.50 -6.27
N ARG A 292 12.97 -14.99 -7.41
CA ARG A 292 14.32 -14.43 -7.51
C ARG A 292 14.52 -13.26 -6.55
N PHE A 293 13.51 -12.39 -6.46
CA PHE A 293 13.47 -11.26 -5.53
C PHE A 293 13.61 -11.74 -4.08
N ILE A 294 12.77 -12.69 -3.64
CA ILE A 294 12.78 -13.20 -2.25
C ILE A 294 14.02 -14.02 -1.92
N SER A 295 14.41 -14.97 -2.78
CA SER A 295 15.50 -15.92 -2.50
C SER A 295 16.87 -15.25 -2.41
N GLY A 296 16.98 -13.94 -2.67
CA GLY A 296 18.24 -13.21 -2.57
C GLY A 296 19.28 -13.70 -3.57
N THR A 297 18.86 -14.37 -4.66
CA THR A 297 19.75 -14.70 -5.80
C THR A 297 20.34 -13.44 -6.47
N TRP A 298 19.88 -12.27 -6.03
CA TRP A 298 20.37 -10.93 -6.35
C TRP A 298 21.28 -10.35 -5.23
N ASP A 299 21.97 -11.20 -4.46
CA ASP A 299 22.92 -10.84 -3.39
C ASP A 299 22.35 -10.05 -2.18
N GLY A 300 21.03 -9.96 -1.94
CA GLY A 300 20.56 -8.85 -1.08
C GLY A 300 19.28 -8.91 -0.22
N LEU A 301 18.65 -10.05 0.08
CA LEU A 301 17.60 -10.09 1.14
C LEU A 301 17.93 -11.06 2.28
N SER A 302 19.20 -11.11 2.70
CA SER A 302 19.69 -12.00 3.77
C SER A 302 19.04 -11.81 5.14
N ASN A 303 18.25 -10.74 5.34
CA ASN A 303 17.51 -10.51 6.59
C ASN A 303 16.14 -11.21 6.65
N GLY A 304 15.66 -11.78 5.53
CA GLY A 304 14.52 -12.72 5.45
C GLY A 304 13.14 -12.10 5.72
N ILE A 305 12.18 -12.39 4.86
CA ILE A 305 10.77 -12.04 5.07
C ILE A 305 10.25 -12.75 6.32
N GLU A 306 9.67 -11.98 7.24
CA GLU A 306 9.07 -12.48 8.49
C GLU A 306 7.56 -12.69 8.34
N ASN A 307 6.90 -11.90 7.48
CA ASN A 307 5.46 -11.96 7.25
C ASN A 307 5.17 -11.99 5.75
N LEU A 308 4.50 -13.04 5.30
CA LEU A 308 4.06 -13.20 3.92
C LEU A 308 2.55 -13.41 3.88
N GLU A 309 1.87 -12.56 3.13
CA GLU A 309 0.45 -12.70 2.82
C GLU A 309 0.26 -12.76 1.32
N LEU A 310 -0.31 -13.87 0.85
CA LEU A 310 -0.77 -14.05 -0.52
C LEU A 310 -2.28 -14.29 -0.44
N SER A 311 -3.08 -13.44 -1.06
CA SER A 311 -4.54 -13.56 -0.94
C SER A 311 -5.26 -13.25 -2.23
N TYR A 312 -6.43 -13.85 -2.42
CA TYR A 312 -7.40 -13.52 -3.45
C TYR A 312 -6.86 -13.56 -4.88
N HIS A 313 -5.99 -14.52 -5.17
CA HIS A 313 -5.42 -14.67 -6.52
C HIS A 313 -6.35 -15.56 -7.36
N HIS A 314 -6.73 -15.07 -8.54
CA HIS A 314 -7.44 -15.89 -9.53
C HIS A 314 -6.69 -17.18 -9.81
N ARG A 315 -7.43 -18.24 -10.11
CA ARG A 315 -6.86 -19.58 -10.26
C ARG A 315 -5.75 -19.61 -11.30
N ASP A 316 -5.88 -18.89 -12.41
CA ASP A 316 -4.95 -18.87 -13.53
C ASP A 316 -3.69 -18.01 -13.32
N VAL A 317 -3.69 -17.15 -12.30
CA VAL A 317 -2.54 -16.29 -11.94
C VAL A 317 -1.86 -16.70 -10.64
N ARG A 318 -2.27 -17.81 -10.02
CA ARG A 318 -1.59 -18.40 -8.85
C ARG A 318 -0.21 -18.97 -9.23
N PRO A 319 0.74 -19.07 -8.28
CA PRO A 319 2.02 -19.73 -8.55
C PRO A 319 1.80 -21.22 -8.82
N ASP A 320 2.63 -21.84 -9.65
CA ASP A 320 2.69 -23.30 -9.69
C ASP A 320 3.31 -23.87 -8.39
N VAL A 321 3.18 -25.18 -8.16
CA VAL A 321 3.71 -25.85 -6.95
C VAL A 321 5.20 -25.59 -6.74
N THR A 322 5.99 -25.60 -7.82
CA THR A 322 7.45 -25.43 -7.74
C THR A 322 7.81 -23.99 -7.37
N ALA A 323 7.17 -23.01 -8.00
CA ALA A 323 7.34 -21.60 -7.70
C ALA A 323 6.93 -21.29 -6.26
N PHE A 324 5.79 -21.83 -5.81
CA PHE A 324 5.31 -21.67 -4.44
C PHE A 324 6.32 -22.23 -3.41
N GLN A 325 6.83 -23.45 -3.62
CA GLN A 325 7.86 -24.03 -2.75
C GLN A 325 9.10 -23.15 -2.68
N ARG A 326 9.61 -22.66 -3.82
CA ARG A 326 10.80 -21.79 -3.85
C ARG A 326 10.57 -20.44 -3.17
N ILE A 327 9.37 -19.86 -3.28
CA ILE A 327 8.99 -18.65 -2.55
C ILE A 327 9.13 -18.90 -1.04
N LEU A 328 8.59 -20.01 -0.54
CA LEU A 328 8.66 -20.37 0.87
C LEU A 328 10.09 -20.68 1.32
N GLU A 329 10.87 -21.39 0.51
CA GLU A 329 12.30 -21.67 0.77
C GLU A 329 13.12 -20.38 0.86
N GLY A 330 12.80 -19.37 0.03
CA GLY A 330 13.41 -18.05 0.10
C GLY A 330 13.04 -17.28 1.38
N CYS A 331 11.98 -17.67 2.07
CA CYS A 331 11.50 -17.06 3.31
C CYS A 331 11.90 -17.88 4.56
N ALA A 332 13.18 -18.25 4.72
CA ALA A 332 13.62 -19.09 5.85
C ALA A 332 13.34 -18.51 7.26
N ASN A 333 13.11 -17.19 7.36
CA ASN A 333 12.78 -16.49 8.61
C ASN A 333 11.28 -16.25 8.82
N LEU A 334 10.42 -16.87 8.00
CA LEU A 334 8.97 -16.64 8.04
C LEU A 334 8.39 -17.01 9.40
N ARG A 335 7.67 -16.06 10.00
CA ARG A 335 6.95 -16.17 11.28
C ARG A 335 5.45 -16.21 11.09
N SER A 336 4.94 -15.49 10.10
CA SER A 336 3.51 -15.45 9.76
C SER A 336 3.31 -15.72 8.27
N LEU A 337 2.45 -16.70 7.96
CA LEU A 337 2.01 -17.02 6.61
C LEU A 337 0.49 -16.94 6.54
N ILE A 338 -0.03 -16.09 5.65
CA ILE A 338 -1.46 -15.95 5.38
C ILE A 338 -1.71 -16.31 3.91
N LEU A 339 -2.58 -17.30 3.70
CA LEU A 339 -3.03 -17.76 2.39
C LEU A 339 -4.55 -17.72 2.37
N LYS A 340 -5.14 -16.80 1.59
CA LYS A 340 -6.61 -16.71 1.44
C LYS A 340 -6.97 -16.82 -0.02
N HIS A 341 -7.72 -17.84 -0.45
CA HIS A 341 -8.03 -18.10 -1.86
C HIS A 341 -6.79 -17.95 -2.76
N SER A 342 -5.65 -18.39 -2.22
CA SER A 342 -4.33 -18.26 -2.83
C SER A 342 -3.48 -19.44 -2.35
N GLY A 343 -2.58 -19.90 -3.21
CA GLY A 343 -1.80 -21.10 -2.99
C GLY A 343 -1.27 -21.62 -4.31
N PRO A 344 -0.57 -22.76 -4.31
CA PRO A 344 -0.07 -23.35 -5.53
C PRO A 344 -1.21 -23.85 -6.43
N GLN A 345 -1.04 -23.73 -7.74
CA GLN A 345 -1.89 -24.41 -8.72
C GLN A 345 -1.61 -25.91 -8.69
N TRP A 346 -2.57 -26.68 -8.21
CA TRP A 346 -2.46 -28.13 -8.15
C TRP A 346 -2.79 -28.79 -9.49
N VAL A 347 -1.82 -29.52 -10.06
CA VAL A 347 -2.04 -30.42 -11.20
C VAL A 347 -2.15 -31.84 -10.65
N GLY A 348 -3.39 -32.27 -10.37
CA GLY A 348 -3.70 -33.58 -9.79
C GLY A 348 -3.90 -33.58 -8.27
N ARG A 349 -4.06 -34.78 -7.69
CA ARG A 349 -4.47 -34.97 -6.27
C ARG A 349 -3.34 -35.30 -5.31
N THR A 350 -2.10 -35.45 -5.79
CA THR A 350 -0.98 -35.85 -4.93
C THR A 350 0.04 -34.73 -4.86
N PRO A 351 0.48 -34.33 -3.66
CA PRO A 351 1.54 -33.34 -3.53
C PRO A 351 2.81 -33.86 -4.21
N GLN A 352 3.37 -33.06 -5.11
CA GLN A 352 4.62 -33.37 -5.78
C GLN A 352 5.77 -32.68 -5.03
N GLY A 353 6.74 -33.46 -4.59
CA GLY A 353 7.97 -32.96 -3.97
C GLY A 353 8.02 -33.03 -2.45
N PRO A 354 9.18 -32.70 -1.87
CA PRO A 354 9.39 -32.70 -0.43
C PRO A 354 8.64 -31.54 0.25
N SER A 355 8.26 -31.72 1.52
CA SER A 355 7.72 -30.63 2.32
C SER A 355 8.79 -29.57 2.60
N VAL A 356 8.42 -28.29 2.51
CA VAL A 356 9.28 -27.13 2.76
C VAL A 356 9.40 -26.90 4.27
N PRO A 357 10.63 -26.92 4.84
CA PRO A 357 10.83 -26.66 6.25
C PRO A 357 10.68 -25.16 6.57
N LEU A 358 9.72 -24.85 7.43
CA LEU A 358 9.45 -23.51 7.96
C LEU A 358 9.59 -23.53 9.50
N PRO A 359 10.82 -23.68 10.03
CA PRO A 359 11.04 -23.94 11.46
C PRO A 359 10.67 -22.76 12.37
N ARG A 360 10.60 -21.54 11.82
CA ARG A 360 10.28 -20.31 12.54
C ARG A 360 8.82 -19.87 12.38
N LEU A 361 8.01 -20.61 11.62
CA LEU A 361 6.63 -20.23 11.38
C LEU A 361 5.82 -20.42 12.67
N GLU A 362 5.28 -19.33 13.20
CA GLU A 362 4.51 -19.30 14.44
C GLU A 362 3.01 -19.21 14.15
N THR A 363 2.61 -18.51 13.09
CA THR A 363 1.21 -18.30 12.69
C THR A 363 0.98 -18.73 11.25
N LEU A 364 -0.03 -19.58 11.05
CA LEU A 364 -0.49 -20.02 9.73
C LEU A 364 -1.99 -19.77 9.64
N HIS A 365 -2.39 -18.98 8.65
CA HIS A 365 -3.80 -18.72 8.34
C HIS A 365 -4.11 -19.20 6.92
N LEU A 366 -5.02 -20.16 6.81
CA LEU A 366 -5.51 -20.70 5.55
C LEU A 366 -7.02 -20.40 5.41
N ALA A 367 -7.40 -19.76 4.32
CA ALA A 367 -8.78 -19.64 3.87
C ALA A 367 -8.84 -20.14 2.41
N PHE A 368 -9.60 -21.18 2.12
CA PHE A 368 -9.68 -21.78 0.78
C PHE A 368 -11.10 -22.18 0.47
N ASP A 369 -11.49 -22.12 -0.81
CA ASP A 369 -12.81 -22.59 -1.26
C ASP A 369 -13.00 -24.11 -1.15
N SER A 370 -11.90 -24.86 -0.91
CA SER A 370 -11.98 -26.31 -0.71
C SER A 370 -11.01 -26.81 0.35
N ALA A 371 -11.52 -27.71 1.18
CA ALA A 371 -10.72 -28.44 2.16
C ALA A 371 -9.60 -29.29 1.50
N GLU A 372 -9.79 -29.75 0.26
CA GLU A 372 -8.78 -30.49 -0.50
C GLU A 372 -7.56 -29.61 -0.81
N GLU A 373 -7.77 -28.38 -1.31
CA GLU A 373 -6.67 -27.44 -1.57
C GLU A 373 -5.94 -27.03 -0.28
N ALA A 374 -6.68 -26.81 0.80
CA ALA A 374 -6.10 -26.52 2.11
C ALA A 374 -5.23 -27.69 2.61
N ALA A 375 -5.73 -28.92 2.54
CA ALA A 375 -5.01 -30.12 2.96
C ALA A 375 -3.74 -30.37 2.11
N LEU A 376 -3.85 -30.22 0.79
CA LEU A 376 -2.70 -30.32 -0.11
C LEU A 376 -1.65 -29.26 0.21
N THR A 377 -2.06 -28.01 0.39
CA THR A 377 -1.17 -26.92 0.78
C THR A 377 -0.49 -27.22 2.12
N MET A 378 -1.24 -27.64 3.15
CA MET A 378 -0.66 -28.04 4.44
C MET A 378 0.36 -29.17 4.32
N SER A 379 0.12 -30.16 3.45
CA SER A 379 1.05 -31.29 3.27
C SER A 379 2.42 -30.86 2.70
N THR A 380 2.47 -29.71 2.02
CA THR A 380 3.74 -29.13 1.54
C THR A 380 4.55 -28.43 2.63
N LEU A 381 3.99 -28.20 3.81
CA LEU A 381 4.62 -27.38 4.85
C LEU A 381 5.10 -28.27 6.00
N CYS A 382 6.35 -28.05 6.44
CA CYS A 382 6.88 -28.64 7.67
C CYS A 382 7.15 -27.50 8.67
N CYS A 383 6.20 -27.27 9.58
CA CYS A 383 6.19 -26.12 10.50
C CYS A 383 6.26 -26.56 11.97
N PRO A 384 7.41 -27.08 12.47
CA PRO A 384 7.53 -27.60 13.84
C PRO A 384 7.34 -26.53 14.93
N GLY A 385 7.47 -25.24 14.59
CA GLY A 385 7.32 -24.11 15.50
C GLY A 385 5.91 -23.50 15.55
N LEU A 386 4.93 -24.10 14.85
CA LEU A 386 3.60 -23.52 14.69
C LEU A 386 2.88 -23.41 16.04
N LYS A 387 2.39 -22.21 16.36
CA LYS A 387 1.65 -21.90 17.60
C LYS A 387 0.19 -21.63 17.34
N VAL A 388 -0.13 -20.96 16.23
CA VAL A 388 -1.48 -20.55 15.85
C VAL A 388 -1.78 -21.06 14.45
N LEU A 389 -2.83 -21.86 14.34
CA LEU A 389 -3.41 -22.31 13.08
C LEU A 389 -4.84 -21.77 12.99
N THR A 390 -5.11 -20.96 11.97
CA THR A 390 -6.45 -20.47 11.66
C THR A 390 -6.89 -21.10 10.34
N LEU A 391 -8.05 -21.75 10.35
CA LEU A 391 -8.72 -22.29 9.18
C LEU A 391 -10.05 -21.54 9.02
N GLU A 392 -10.24 -20.91 7.88
CA GLU A 392 -11.46 -20.22 7.46
C GLU A 392 -12.03 -20.96 6.24
N ASP A 393 -13.36 -21.15 6.23
CA ASP A 393 -14.12 -21.87 5.20
C ASP A 393 -14.85 -20.88 4.30
#